data_AF-A0A7X7F446-F1
#
_entry.id   AF-A0A7X7F446-F1
#
_cell.length_a   1.000
_cell.length_b   1.000
_cell.length_c   1.000
_cell.angle_alpha   90.00
_cell.angle_beta   90.00
_cell.angle_gamma   90.00
#
_symmetry.space_group_name_H-M   'P 1'
#
loop_
_entity.id
_entity.type
_entity.pdbx_description
1 polymer ?
#
loop_
_entity_poly.entity_id
_entity_poly.type
_entity_poly.pdbx_seq_one_letter_code
_entity_poly.pdbx_strand_id
1 'polypeptide(L)'
;TYNKWQAVERPTLFSTLAFVETTDLNLGETMAKIGSPLEAALLHKVNAEPQSIQDYLVDAGQHAIHYTRKLSHFVQILDFVPHIWDEQGREREPSELKTLLVRDETARDVFLSILNSTLFYWSLTVYSDCRNLNRREVQSARFTLDNANGPVVRDLRRLCRQLMQDIEARSQVLTMNYRQLGTLRIQCTYPRYSKPILDEIDRSLAHHFGFTDEETDFILNYDIKYRLAGDEDDEQ
;
A
#
# COMPACT_ATOMS: atom_id res chain seq x y z
N THR A 1 -4.06 -12.61 -14.10
CA THR A 1 -3.26 -11.42 -13.72
C THR A 1 -3.98 -10.15 -14.09
N TYR A 2 -3.89 -9.10 -13.27
CA TYR A 2 -4.37 -7.76 -13.62
C TYR A 2 -3.37 -7.10 -14.58
N ASN A 3 -3.75 -6.97 -15.86
CA ASN A 3 -2.87 -6.43 -16.89
C ASN A 3 -3.10 -4.92 -17.08
N LYS A 4 -2.08 -4.12 -16.79
CA LYS A 4 -2.00 -2.71 -17.21
C LYS A 4 -1.34 -2.63 -18.58
N TRP A 5 -1.91 -1.84 -19.47
CA TRP A 5 -1.47 -1.74 -20.86
C TRP A 5 -1.76 -0.35 -21.42
N GLN A 6 -0.93 0.10 -22.36
CA GLN A 6 -1.12 1.32 -23.14
C GLN A 6 -1.81 1.01 -24.47
N ALA A 7 -2.46 2.00 -25.08
CA ALA A 7 -3.26 1.82 -26.30
C ALA A 7 -2.53 1.05 -27.44
N VAL A 8 -1.22 1.23 -27.56
CA VAL A 8 -0.37 0.57 -28.56
C VAL A 8 -0.27 -0.95 -28.38
N GLU A 9 -0.51 -1.47 -27.18
CA GLU A 9 -0.42 -2.89 -26.82
C GLU A 9 -1.75 -3.65 -27.10
N ARG A 10 -2.80 -2.94 -27.53
CA ARG A 10 -4.12 -3.54 -27.82
C ARG A 10 -4.05 -4.77 -28.76
N PRO A 11 -3.27 -4.77 -29.87
CA PRO A 11 -3.26 -5.91 -30.80
C PRO A 11 -2.70 -7.20 -30.18
N THR A 12 -1.88 -7.10 -29.14
CA THR A 12 -1.19 -8.25 -28.51
C THR A 12 -1.76 -8.61 -27.13
N LEU A 13 -2.74 -7.87 -26.62
CA LEU A 13 -3.24 -8.01 -25.25
C LEU A 13 -3.76 -9.43 -24.92
N PHE A 14 -4.45 -10.08 -25.86
CA PHE A 14 -4.99 -11.42 -25.62
C PHE A 14 -3.91 -12.51 -25.60
N SER A 15 -2.82 -12.32 -26.35
CA SER A 15 -1.70 -13.27 -26.34
C SER A 15 -0.87 -13.22 -25.04
N THR A 16 -1.05 -12.20 -24.21
CA THR A 16 -0.36 -12.09 -22.91
C THR A 16 -1.18 -12.68 -21.76
N LEU A 17 -2.36 -13.25 -22.03
CA LEU A 17 -3.16 -13.90 -20.99
C LEU A 17 -2.49 -15.20 -20.55
N ALA A 18 -2.33 -15.33 -19.24
CA ALA A 18 -1.85 -16.53 -18.58
C ALA A 18 -2.79 -16.89 -17.44
N PHE A 19 -2.92 -18.19 -17.17
CA PHE A 19 -3.83 -18.74 -16.18
C PHE A 19 -3.09 -19.75 -15.32
N VAL A 20 -3.44 -19.76 -14.04
CA VAL A 20 -2.98 -20.71 -13.05
C VAL A 20 -4.20 -21.12 -12.21
N GLU A 21 -4.15 -22.29 -11.60
CA GLU A 21 -5.20 -22.73 -10.69
C GLU A 21 -5.16 -21.90 -9.40
N THR A 22 -6.32 -21.41 -8.95
CA THR A 22 -6.41 -20.49 -7.79
C THR A 22 -7.51 -20.84 -6.79
N THR A 23 -8.15 -22.01 -6.91
CA THR A 23 -9.32 -22.35 -6.07
C THR A 23 -9.04 -22.20 -4.57
N ASP A 24 -7.85 -22.59 -4.11
CA ASP A 24 -7.40 -22.50 -2.72
C ASP A 24 -6.76 -21.15 -2.34
N LEU A 25 -6.65 -20.23 -3.29
CA LEU A 25 -6.10 -18.88 -3.12
C LEU A 25 -7.17 -17.79 -3.10
N ASN A 26 -8.44 -18.17 -3.26
CA ASN A 26 -9.57 -17.23 -3.22
C ASN A 26 -9.77 -16.69 -1.79
N LEU A 27 -10.02 -15.39 -1.67
CA LEU A 27 -10.25 -14.72 -0.39
C LEU A 27 -11.73 -14.41 -0.23
N GLY A 28 -12.44 -15.27 0.51
CA GLY A 28 -13.90 -15.21 0.62
C GLY A 28 -14.56 -15.37 -0.75
N GLU A 29 -15.39 -14.40 -1.13
CA GLU A 29 -16.07 -14.39 -2.45
C GLU A 29 -15.20 -13.79 -3.58
N THR A 30 -13.94 -13.46 -3.30
CA THR A 30 -13.05 -12.82 -4.27
C THR A 30 -12.10 -13.84 -4.89
N MET A 31 -12.12 -13.93 -6.23
CA MET A 31 -11.16 -14.74 -6.97
C MET A 31 -9.79 -14.07 -7.05
N ALA A 32 -8.72 -14.83 -6.83
CA ALA A 32 -7.35 -14.32 -6.97
C ALA A 32 -7.02 -14.09 -8.46
N LYS A 33 -6.87 -12.81 -8.85
CA LYS A 33 -6.60 -12.43 -10.26
C LYS A 33 -5.12 -12.58 -10.62
N ILE A 34 -4.54 -13.77 -10.49
CA ILE A 34 -3.14 -14.09 -10.86
C ILE A 34 -3.07 -14.93 -12.13
N GLY A 35 -1.87 -15.21 -12.64
CA GLY A 35 -1.70 -15.91 -13.91
C GLY A 35 -0.41 -16.71 -14.04
N SER A 36 0.44 -16.70 -13.01
CA SER A 36 1.69 -17.44 -12.99
C SER A 36 1.80 -18.34 -11.74
N PRO A 37 2.53 -19.47 -11.84
CA PRO A 37 2.86 -20.29 -10.66
C PRO A 37 3.66 -19.53 -9.59
N LEU A 38 4.48 -18.55 -10.01
CA LEU A 38 5.23 -17.70 -9.08
C LEU A 38 4.30 -16.85 -8.21
N GLU A 39 3.32 -16.18 -8.81
CA GLU A 39 2.30 -15.43 -8.08
C GLU A 39 1.50 -16.32 -7.12
N ALA A 40 1.17 -17.54 -7.54
CA ALA A 40 0.48 -18.51 -6.70
C ALA A 40 1.31 -18.90 -5.47
N ALA A 41 2.61 -19.20 -5.66
CA ALA A 41 3.54 -19.52 -4.58
C ALA A 41 3.68 -18.37 -3.57
N LEU A 42 3.78 -17.12 -4.05
CA LEU A 42 3.76 -15.91 -3.21
C LEU A 42 2.48 -15.82 -2.37
N LEU A 43 1.30 -15.98 -2.99
CA LEU A 43 0.04 -15.92 -2.26
C LEU A 43 -0.08 -17.03 -1.22
N HIS A 44 0.39 -18.25 -1.48
CA HIS A 44 0.39 -19.32 -0.48
C HIS A 44 1.18 -18.94 0.76
N LYS A 45 2.37 -18.34 0.58
CA LYS A 45 3.22 -17.91 1.70
C LYS A 45 2.58 -16.78 2.50
N VAL A 46 2.01 -15.79 1.83
CA VAL A 46 1.33 -14.67 2.50
C VAL A 46 0.05 -15.15 3.20
N ASN A 47 -0.74 -16.02 2.59
CA ASN A 47 -1.99 -16.54 3.15
C ASN A 47 -1.77 -17.61 4.23
N ALA A 48 -0.55 -18.13 4.39
CA ALA A 48 -0.19 -19.01 5.49
C ALA A 48 -0.12 -18.27 6.84
N GLU A 49 0.01 -16.94 6.83
CA GLU A 49 -0.06 -16.11 8.03
C GLU A 49 -1.49 -16.13 8.61
N PRO A 50 -1.67 -16.61 9.86
CA PRO A 50 -2.99 -16.78 10.43
C PRO A 50 -3.68 -15.46 10.79
N GLN A 51 -2.91 -14.42 11.12
CA GLN A 51 -3.45 -13.12 11.54
C GLN A 51 -3.31 -12.05 10.46
N SER A 52 -4.16 -11.03 10.56
CA SER A 52 -4.05 -9.79 9.80
C SER A 52 -4.10 -8.59 10.74
N ILE A 53 -3.92 -7.39 10.19
CA ILE A 53 -4.10 -6.14 10.95
C ILE A 53 -5.46 -6.09 11.67
N GLN A 54 -6.49 -6.76 11.14
CA GLN A 54 -7.82 -6.82 11.75
C GLN A 54 -7.76 -7.34 13.19
N ASP A 55 -6.90 -8.32 13.47
CA ASP A 55 -6.74 -8.93 14.80
C ASP A 55 -6.05 -8.00 15.81
N TYR A 56 -5.48 -6.89 15.32
CA TYR A 56 -4.75 -5.90 16.10
C TYR A 56 -5.47 -4.57 16.23
N LEU A 57 -6.67 -4.44 15.64
CA LEU A 57 -7.50 -3.24 15.73
C LEU A 57 -8.14 -3.12 17.12
N VAL A 58 -8.26 -1.88 17.58
CA VAL A 58 -8.92 -1.53 18.86
C VAL A 58 -9.93 -0.42 18.63
N ASP A 59 -10.96 -0.36 19.48
CA ASP A 59 -11.99 0.70 19.40
C ASP A 59 -11.49 2.05 19.96
N ALA A 60 -10.51 2.02 20.87
CA ALA A 60 -9.92 3.20 21.49
C ALA A 60 -8.40 2.99 21.70
N GLY A 61 -7.63 4.03 21.43
CA GLY A 61 -6.17 4.00 21.51
C GLY A 61 -5.54 5.28 20.94
N GLN A 62 -4.22 5.37 21.01
CA GLN A 62 -3.45 6.53 20.53
C GLN A 62 -2.64 6.22 19.25
N HIS A 63 -2.58 4.96 18.85
CA HIS A 63 -1.77 4.52 17.71
C HIS A 63 -2.64 4.44 16.47
N ALA A 64 -2.61 5.51 15.68
CA ALA A 64 -3.45 5.68 14.52
C ALA A 64 -2.72 5.35 13.21
N ILE A 65 -3.47 4.84 12.25
CA ILE A 65 -3.09 4.65 10.85
C ILE A 65 -4.13 5.38 10.02
N HIS A 66 -3.66 6.34 9.20
CA HIS A 66 -4.49 7.21 8.40
C HIS A 66 -4.38 6.85 6.92
N TYR A 67 -5.53 6.78 6.24
CA TYR A 67 -5.57 6.49 4.81
C TYR A 67 -6.74 7.20 4.14
N THR A 68 -6.64 7.41 2.84
CA THR A 68 -7.78 7.85 2.01
C THR A 68 -8.21 6.71 1.11
N ARG A 69 -9.42 6.80 0.53
CA ARG A 69 -9.89 5.80 -0.43
C ARG A 69 -9.18 5.89 -1.79
N LYS A 70 -8.44 6.97 -2.04
CA LYS A 70 -7.71 7.18 -3.28
C LYS A 70 -6.60 6.16 -3.39
N LEU A 71 -6.70 5.27 -4.37
CA LEU A 71 -5.63 4.35 -4.72
C LEU A 71 -4.78 4.95 -5.84
N SER A 72 -3.45 4.93 -5.66
CA SER A 72 -2.47 5.32 -6.67
C SER A 72 -1.44 4.19 -6.82
N HIS A 73 -0.45 4.37 -7.70
CA HIS A 73 0.68 3.46 -7.90
C HIS A 73 1.56 3.28 -6.66
N PHE A 74 1.57 4.28 -5.79
CA PHE A 74 2.07 4.17 -4.43
C PHE A 74 0.92 4.42 -3.47
N VAL A 75 0.70 3.45 -2.58
CA VAL A 75 -0.29 3.58 -1.52
C VAL A 75 0.16 4.68 -0.56
N GLN A 76 -0.77 5.52 -0.11
CA GLN A 76 -0.49 6.66 0.78
C GLN A 76 -1.17 6.41 2.13
N ILE A 77 -0.48 5.70 3.02
CA ILE A 77 -0.97 5.39 4.36
C ILE A 77 0.03 5.92 5.38
N LEU A 78 -0.42 6.77 6.30
CA LEU A 78 0.42 7.64 7.11
C LEU A 78 0.14 7.48 8.61
N ASP A 79 1.12 7.81 9.46
CA ASP A 79 0.92 7.98 10.91
C ASP A 79 0.65 9.43 11.33
N PHE A 80 0.57 10.34 10.36
CA PHE A 80 0.20 11.74 10.53
C PHE A 80 -0.96 12.13 9.61
N VAL A 81 -1.63 13.22 9.95
CA VAL A 81 -2.72 13.80 9.15
C VAL A 81 -2.13 14.91 8.27
N PRO A 82 -2.21 14.81 6.93
CA PRO A 82 -1.77 15.89 6.07
C PRO A 82 -2.55 17.18 6.32
N HIS A 83 -1.85 18.30 6.41
CA HIS A 83 -2.47 19.59 6.72
C HIS A 83 -3.25 20.17 5.54
N ILE A 84 -4.41 20.78 5.84
CA ILE A 84 -5.24 21.52 4.88
C ILE A 84 -5.56 22.89 5.47
N TRP A 85 -5.31 23.96 4.72
CA TRP A 85 -5.65 25.33 5.10
C TRP A 85 -6.64 25.96 4.13
N ASP A 86 -7.60 26.72 4.65
CA ASP A 86 -8.51 27.54 3.85
C ASP A 86 -7.88 28.88 3.43
N GLU A 87 -8.63 29.68 2.65
CA GLU A 87 -8.23 31.02 2.21
C GLU A 87 -7.88 31.98 3.37
N GLN A 88 -8.41 31.74 4.56
CA GLN A 88 -8.17 32.55 5.76
C GLN A 88 -6.99 32.00 6.59
N GLY A 89 -6.34 30.93 6.12
CA GLY A 89 -5.22 30.28 6.80
C GLY A 89 -5.65 29.38 7.96
N ARG A 90 -6.94 29.08 8.11
CA ARG A 90 -7.43 28.19 9.17
C ARG A 90 -7.29 26.74 8.74
N GLU A 91 -6.83 25.92 9.67
CA GLU A 91 -6.67 24.49 9.46
C GLU A 91 -8.03 23.78 9.38
N ARG A 92 -8.11 22.77 8.50
CA ARG A 92 -9.30 21.97 8.27
C ARG A 92 -8.95 20.50 8.33
N GLU A 93 -9.86 19.73 8.91
CA GLU A 93 -9.80 18.27 8.86
C GLU A 93 -10.05 17.76 7.43
N PRO A 94 -9.25 16.82 6.93
CA PRO A 94 -9.51 16.21 5.62
C PRO A 94 -10.79 15.37 5.66
N SER A 95 -11.73 15.66 4.75
CA SER A 95 -13.07 15.05 4.77
C SER A 95 -13.11 13.55 4.42
N GLU A 96 -12.15 13.08 3.61
CA GLU A 96 -12.09 11.69 3.12
C GLU A 96 -11.13 10.80 3.94
N LEU A 97 -10.50 11.35 4.99
CA LEU A 97 -9.56 10.61 5.80
C LEU A 97 -10.28 9.54 6.62
N LYS A 98 -9.73 8.34 6.58
CA LYS A 98 -10.13 7.22 7.41
C LYS A 98 -9.00 6.93 8.39
N THR A 99 -9.39 6.53 9.60
CA THR A 99 -8.46 6.21 10.69
C THR A 99 -8.75 4.81 11.19
N LEU A 100 -7.70 4.02 11.36
CA LEU A 100 -7.70 2.77 12.10
C LEU A 100 -6.86 2.95 13.36
N LEU A 101 -7.34 2.44 14.49
CA LEU A 101 -6.58 2.40 15.73
C LEU A 101 -6.09 0.98 15.96
N VAL A 102 -4.82 0.84 16.32
CA VAL A 102 -4.19 -0.45 16.63
C VAL A 102 -3.70 -0.50 18.07
N ARG A 103 -3.54 -1.71 18.60
CA ARG A 103 -3.26 -1.98 20.03
C ARG A 103 -2.07 -1.21 20.61
N ASP A 104 -0.97 -1.08 19.86
CA ASP A 104 0.29 -0.51 20.34
C ASP A 104 1.13 0.07 19.19
N GLU A 105 2.18 0.82 19.55
CA GLU A 105 3.10 1.47 18.60
C GLU A 105 3.79 0.45 17.68
N THR A 106 4.12 -0.74 18.20
CA THR A 106 4.81 -1.78 17.41
C THR A 106 3.91 -2.29 16.30
N ALA A 107 2.64 -2.58 16.62
CA ALA A 107 1.65 -2.94 15.61
C ALA A 107 1.48 -1.84 14.57
N ARG A 108 1.37 -0.57 14.99
CA ARG A 108 1.24 0.56 14.07
C ARG A 108 2.38 0.61 13.06
N ASP A 109 3.62 0.62 13.56
CA ASP A 109 4.81 0.76 12.74
C ASP A 109 4.97 -0.43 11.76
N VAL A 110 4.71 -1.65 12.21
CA VAL A 110 4.79 -2.85 11.37
C VAL A 110 3.73 -2.83 10.28
N PHE A 111 2.47 -2.57 10.64
CA PHE A 111 1.39 -2.54 9.65
C PHE A 111 1.51 -1.35 8.70
N LEU A 112 1.99 -0.19 9.13
CA LEU A 112 2.33 0.91 8.22
C LEU A 112 3.38 0.53 7.18
N SER A 113 4.40 -0.24 7.59
CA SER A 113 5.41 -0.75 6.65
C SER A 113 4.76 -1.64 5.61
N ILE A 114 3.96 -2.62 6.03
CA ILE A 114 3.26 -3.56 5.14
C ILE A 114 2.32 -2.80 4.21
N LEU A 115 1.51 -1.90 4.75
CA LEU A 115 0.48 -1.17 4.01
C LEU A 115 1.04 -0.20 2.96
N ASN A 116 2.29 0.24 3.08
CA ASN A 116 2.97 1.04 2.06
C ASN A 116 3.84 0.21 1.11
N SER A 117 4.05 -1.09 1.39
CA SER A 117 4.93 -1.98 0.63
C SER A 117 4.41 -2.26 -0.79
N THR A 118 5.31 -2.68 -1.68
CA THR A 118 4.94 -3.16 -3.00
C THR A 118 4.18 -4.48 -2.91
N LEU A 119 4.51 -5.33 -1.95
CA LEU A 119 3.78 -6.57 -1.69
C LEU A 119 2.29 -6.31 -1.44
N PHE A 120 1.96 -5.33 -0.60
CA PHE A 120 0.57 -4.96 -0.36
C PHE A 120 -0.07 -4.35 -1.61
N TYR A 121 0.62 -3.46 -2.31
CA TYR A 121 0.14 -2.92 -3.59
C TYR A 121 -0.21 -4.02 -4.60
N TRP A 122 0.66 -5.02 -4.76
CA TRP A 122 0.39 -6.18 -5.60
C TRP A 122 -0.85 -6.94 -5.10
N SER A 123 -0.97 -7.21 -3.79
CA SER A 123 -2.15 -7.90 -3.23
C SER A 123 -3.47 -7.17 -3.52
N LEU A 124 -3.45 -5.82 -3.56
CA LEU A 124 -4.60 -5.03 -3.97
C LEU A 124 -4.96 -5.31 -5.42
N THR A 125 -3.99 -5.40 -6.32
CA THR A 125 -4.28 -5.73 -7.74
C THR A 125 -4.90 -7.13 -7.89
N VAL A 126 -4.53 -8.07 -7.01
CA VAL A 126 -5.03 -9.44 -6.98
C VAL A 126 -6.48 -9.52 -6.46
N TYR A 127 -6.83 -8.80 -5.39
CA TYR A 127 -8.10 -8.99 -4.66
C TYR A 127 -9.07 -7.79 -4.66
N SER A 128 -8.67 -6.61 -5.15
CA SER A 128 -9.52 -5.40 -5.12
C SER A 128 -10.13 -5.05 -6.49
N ASP A 129 -10.92 -3.98 -6.53
CA ASP A 129 -11.38 -3.34 -7.76
C ASP A 129 -10.30 -2.48 -8.46
N CYS A 130 -9.10 -2.40 -7.85
CA CYS A 130 -7.96 -1.58 -8.27
C CYS A 130 -8.27 -0.08 -8.38
N ARG A 131 -9.35 0.41 -7.74
CA ARG A 131 -9.78 1.82 -7.80
C ARG A 131 -9.91 2.43 -6.42
N ASN A 132 -10.47 1.68 -5.47
CA ASN A 132 -10.79 2.18 -4.15
C ASN A 132 -10.06 1.36 -3.09
N LEU A 133 -9.34 2.04 -2.21
CA LEU A 133 -8.80 1.44 -1.01
C LEU A 133 -9.87 1.44 0.08
N ASN A 134 -10.65 0.36 0.19
CA ASN A 134 -11.67 0.27 1.25
C ASN A 134 -11.09 -0.38 2.51
N ARG A 135 -11.85 -0.26 3.60
CA ARG A 135 -11.47 -0.84 4.90
C ARG A 135 -11.19 -2.34 4.80
N ARG A 136 -11.94 -3.08 3.96
CA ARG A 136 -11.76 -4.51 3.72
C ARG A 136 -10.34 -4.82 3.24
N GLU A 137 -9.86 -4.09 2.24
CA GLU A 137 -8.53 -4.29 1.67
C GLU A 137 -7.42 -3.91 2.65
N VAL A 138 -7.59 -2.84 3.42
CA VAL A 138 -6.63 -2.47 4.47
C VAL A 138 -6.58 -3.57 5.54
N GLN A 139 -7.75 -4.07 5.96
CA GLN A 139 -7.88 -5.12 6.97
C GLN A 139 -7.35 -6.50 6.54
N SER A 140 -7.14 -6.73 5.24
CA SER A 140 -6.59 -7.98 4.73
C SER A 140 -5.06 -8.05 4.76
N ALA A 141 -4.36 -7.00 5.20
CA ALA A 141 -2.90 -7.03 5.35
C ALA A 141 -2.46 -8.10 6.37
N ARG A 142 -1.87 -9.19 5.88
CA ARG A 142 -1.48 -10.38 6.65
C ARG A 142 -0.11 -10.21 7.32
N PHE A 143 -0.05 -10.49 8.63
CA PHE A 143 1.17 -10.56 9.43
C PHE A 143 0.83 -10.98 10.86
N THR A 144 1.41 -12.07 11.36
CA THR A 144 1.32 -12.46 12.78
C THR A 144 2.43 -11.80 13.60
N LEU A 145 2.10 -10.69 14.24
CA LEU A 145 3.06 -9.92 15.05
C LEU A 145 3.53 -10.66 16.29
N ASP A 146 2.65 -11.40 16.96
CA ASP A 146 2.93 -11.97 18.28
C ASP A 146 3.99 -13.10 18.23
N ASN A 147 4.16 -13.76 17.07
CA ASN A 147 5.18 -14.80 16.85
C ASN A 147 6.27 -14.37 15.84
N ALA A 148 6.26 -13.12 15.40
CA ALA A 148 7.23 -12.64 14.42
C ALA A 148 8.64 -12.61 15.00
N ASN A 149 9.63 -12.88 14.13
CA ASN A 149 11.04 -12.82 14.48
C ASN A 149 11.41 -11.39 14.94
N GLY A 150 11.91 -11.24 16.17
CA GLY A 150 12.19 -9.93 16.79
C GLY A 150 13.07 -8.99 15.94
N PRO A 151 14.17 -9.46 15.33
CA PRO A 151 14.92 -8.74 14.30
C PRO A 151 14.06 -8.12 13.18
N VAL A 152 13.20 -8.92 12.52
CA VAL A 152 12.32 -8.44 11.44
C VAL A 152 11.40 -7.34 11.95
N VAL A 153 10.79 -7.53 13.12
CA VAL A 153 9.93 -6.51 13.73
C VAL A 153 10.70 -5.21 13.98
N ARG A 154 11.92 -5.30 14.52
CA ARG A 154 12.76 -4.09 14.75
C ARG A 154 13.13 -3.40 13.45
N ASP A 155 13.46 -4.14 12.39
CA ASP A 155 13.80 -3.59 11.09
C ASP A 155 12.61 -2.90 10.43
N LEU A 156 11.44 -3.55 10.40
CA LEU A 156 10.21 -2.93 9.90
C LEU A 156 9.87 -1.65 10.66
N ARG A 157 9.98 -1.66 12.00
CA ARG A 157 9.73 -0.45 12.80
C ARG A 157 10.69 0.69 12.48
N ARG A 158 11.98 0.38 12.33
CA ARG A 158 13.00 1.36 11.96
C ARG A 158 12.71 1.94 10.57
N LEU A 159 12.44 1.08 9.59
CA LEU A 159 12.13 1.48 8.22
C LEU A 159 10.82 2.28 8.14
N CYS A 160 9.80 1.93 8.91
CA CYS A 160 8.56 2.70 9.02
C CYS A 160 8.82 4.15 9.44
N ARG A 161 9.59 4.35 10.51
CA ARG A 161 9.90 5.70 11.00
C ARG A 161 10.70 6.49 9.98
N GLN A 162 11.66 5.85 9.32
CA GLN A 162 12.42 6.46 8.23
C GLN A 162 11.50 6.83 7.05
N LEU A 163 10.56 5.96 6.70
CA LEU A 163 9.60 6.18 5.62
C LEU A 163 8.68 7.37 5.92
N MET A 164 8.05 7.41 7.10
CA MET A 164 7.13 8.49 7.46
C MET A 164 7.86 9.84 7.50
N GLN A 165 9.07 9.88 8.07
CA GLN A 165 9.91 11.08 8.08
C GLN A 165 10.30 11.54 6.67
N ASP A 166 10.70 10.62 5.78
CA ASP A 166 11.09 10.96 4.41
C ASP A 166 9.88 11.41 3.57
N ILE A 167 8.71 10.77 3.74
CA ILE A 167 7.46 11.18 3.07
C ILE A 167 7.05 12.59 3.53
N GLU A 168 7.08 12.86 4.83
CA GLU A 168 6.72 14.17 5.37
C GLU A 168 7.70 15.25 4.91
N ALA A 169 9.00 14.99 4.99
CA ALA A 169 10.05 15.93 4.58
C ALA A 169 10.02 16.26 3.07
N ARG A 170 9.52 15.33 2.24
CA ARG A 170 9.37 15.51 0.79
C ARG A 170 7.96 15.93 0.37
N SER A 171 7.06 16.14 1.33
CA SER A 171 5.72 16.63 1.05
C SER A 171 5.77 18.06 0.50
N GLN A 172 4.76 18.43 -0.28
CA GLN A 172 4.66 19.76 -0.88
C GLN A 172 3.31 20.37 -0.55
N VAL A 173 3.26 21.67 -0.30
CA VAL A 173 1.99 22.38 -0.12
C VAL A 173 1.53 22.92 -1.47
N LEU A 174 0.48 22.33 -2.02
CA LEU A 174 -0.14 22.77 -3.27
C LEU A 174 -1.33 23.67 -3.01
N THR A 175 -1.53 24.65 -3.88
CA THR A 175 -2.70 25.53 -3.85
C THR A 175 -3.69 25.05 -4.90
N MET A 176 -4.90 24.65 -4.47
CA MET A 176 -5.93 24.05 -5.31
C MET A 176 -7.23 24.86 -5.22
N ASN A 177 -7.86 25.12 -6.37
CA ASN A 177 -9.09 25.91 -6.45
C ASN A 177 -10.30 25.01 -6.59
N TYR A 178 -11.18 24.99 -5.58
CA TYR A 178 -12.40 24.19 -5.58
C TYR A 178 -13.62 25.09 -5.75
N ARG A 179 -14.52 24.74 -6.69
CA ARG A 179 -15.74 25.53 -6.99
C ARG A 179 -16.61 25.83 -5.77
N GLN A 180 -16.68 24.92 -4.79
CA GLN A 180 -17.55 25.06 -3.60
C GLN A 180 -16.79 25.51 -2.35
N LEU A 181 -15.49 25.24 -2.25
CA LEU A 181 -14.70 25.42 -1.02
C LEU A 181 -13.71 26.59 -1.12
N GLY A 182 -13.59 27.21 -2.30
CA GLY A 182 -12.60 28.24 -2.58
C GLY A 182 -11.20 27.65 -2.76
N THR A 183 -10.20 28.48 -2.53
CA THR A 183 -8.79 28.13 -2.60
C THR A 183 -8.38 27.37 -1.35
N LEU A 184 -7.84 26.17 -1.50
CA LEU A 184 -7.27 25.38 -0.42
C LEU A 184 -5.78 25.22 -0.61
N ARG A 185 -5.02 25.29 0.47
CA ARG A 185 -3.62 24.88 0.51
C ARG A 185 -3.55 23.50 1.15
N ILE A 186 -3.04 22.50 0.44
CA ILE A 186 -3.07 21.10 0.86
C ILE A 186 -1.65 20.56 0.86
N GLN A 187 -1.24 19.93 1.97
CA GLN A 187 -0.03 19.15 2.03
C GLN A 187 -0.22 17.83 1.26
N CYS A 188 0.44 17.72 0.12
CA CYS A 188 0.45 16.54 -0.73
C CYS A 188 1.70 15.70 -0.46
N THR A 189 1.51 14.39 -0.33
CA THR A 189 2.60 13.43 -0.11
C THR A 189 2.89 12.63 -1.39
N TYR A 190 4.17 12.27 -1.57
CA TYR A 190 4.65 11.60 -2.79
C TYR A 190 5.55 10.41 -2.43
N PRO A 191 4.99 9.27 -1.97
CA PRO A 191 5.80 8.14 -1.50
C PRO A 191 6.72 7.52 -2.56
N ARG A 192 6.52 7.84 -3.86
CA ARG A 192 7.43 7.44 -4.93
C ARG A 192 8.88 7.85 -4.68
N TYR A 193 9.10 9.01 -4.05
CA TYR A 193 10.44 9.51 -3.77
C TYR A 193 11.14 8.72 -2.66
N SER A 194 10.38 7.96 -1.88
CA SER A 194 10.84 7.09 -0.81
C SER A 194 10.97 5.62 -1.27
N LYS A 195 10.92 5.34 -2.58
CA LYS A 195 11.03 3.97 -3.12
C LYS A 195 12.22 3.18 -2.56
N PRO A 196 13.44 3.73 -2.39
CA PRO A 196 14.53 2.96 -1.78
C PRO A 196 14.20 2.43 -0.37
N ILE A 197 13.44 3.18 0.44
CA ILE A 197 13.01 2.72 1.77
C ILE A 197 11.92 1.65 1.64
N LEU A 198 10.99 1.83 0.70
CA LEU A 198 9.95 0.83 0.39
C LEU A 198 10.57 -0.50 -0.07
N ASP A 199 11.62 -0.46 -0.89
CA ASP A 199 12.33 -1.65 -1.36
C ASP A 199 12.98 -2.41 -0.19
N GLU A 200 13.55 -1.69 0.78
CA GLU A 200 14.09 -2.33 1.99
C GLU A 200 12.99 -2.92 2.89
N ILE A 201 11.81 -2.30 2.93
CA ILE A 201 10.63 -2.88 3.59
C ILE A 201 10.23 -4.18 2.88
N ASP A 202 10.09 -4.16 1.56
CA ASP A 202 9.75 -5.34 0.77
C ASP A 202 10.79 -6.47 0.94
N ARG A 203 12.08 -6.15 1.05
CA ARG A 203 13.13 -7.15 1.40
C ARG A 203 12.96 -7.73 2.80
N SER A 204 12.65 -6.90 3.79
CA SER A 204 12.40 -7.37 5.16
C SER A 204 11.16 -8.27 5.22
N LEU A 205 10.12 -7.94 4.46
CA LEU A 205 8.92 -8.77 4.33
C LEU A 205 9.22 -10.08 3.60
N ALA A 206 9.97 -10.03 2.50
CA ALA A 206 10.40 -11.22 1.76
C ALA A 206 11.15 -12.20 2.66
N HIS A 207 12.05 -11.71 3.52
CA HIS A 207 12.73 -12.57 4.50
C HIS A 207 11.75 -13.19 5.50
N HIS A 208 10.76 -12.44 5.97
CA HIS A 208 9.76 -12.93 6.92
C HIS A 208 8.86 -14.03 6.32
N PHE A 209 8.33 -13.80 5.12
CA PHE A 209 7.45 -14.73 4.42
C PHE A 209 8.19 -15.91 3.77
N GLY A 210 9.53 -15.93 3.83
CA GLY A 210 10.34 -16.99 3.22
C GLY A 210 10.30 -16.95 1.68
N PHE A 211 10.33 -15.76 1.09
CA PHE A 211 10.39 -15.60 -0.36
C PHE A 211 11.75 -16.03 -0.91
N THR A 212 11.75 -16.55 -2.13
CA THR A 212 12.97 -16.80 -2.91
C THR A 212 13.50 -15.49 -3.49
N ASP A 213 14.73 -15.51 -4.02
CA ASP A 213 15.30 -14.35 -4.71
C ASP A 213 14.45 -13.92 -5.93
N GLU A 214 13.90 -14.89 -6.67
CA GLU A 214 13.04 -14.64 -7.84
C GLU A 214 11.70 -14.01 -7.45
N GLU A 215 11.07 -14.53 -6.39
CA GLU A 215 9.84 -13.98 -5.82
C GLU A 215 10.05 -12.56 -5.26
N THR A 216 11.21 -12.32 -4.64
CA THR A 216 11.59 -11.00 -4.11
C THR A 216 11.79 -10.01 -5.26
N ASP A 217 12.51 -10.41 -6.31
CA ASP A 217 12.73 -9.57 -7.50
C ASP A 217 11.41 -9.23 -8.21
N PHE A 218 10.51 -10.21 -8.32
CA PHE A 218 9.16 -9.98 -8.84
C PHE A 218 8.42 -8.88 -8.10
N ILE A 219 8.42 -8.91 -6.76
CA ILE A 219 7.73 -7.89 -5.95
C ILE A 219 8.43 -6.53 -6.09
N LEU A 220 9.75 -6.45 -5.98
CA LEU A 220 10.48 -5.17 -6.06
C LEU A 220 10.29 -4.46 -7.41
N ASN A 221 10.12 -5.24 -8.48
CA ASN A 221 9.92 -4.75 -9.85
C ASN A 221 8.44 -4.73 -10.27
N TYR A 222 7.51 -5.08 -9.40
CA TYR A 222 6.09 -5.18 -9.75
C TYR A 222 5.55 -3.82 -10.23
N ASP A 223 5.09 -3.80 -11.49
CA ASP A 223 4.61 -2.62 -12.21
C ASP A 223 5.56 -1.43 -12.21
N ILE A 224 6.88 -1.65 -12.09
CA ILE A 224 7.88 -0.57 -11.94
C ILE A 224 7.80 0.48 -13.06
N LYS A 225 7.50 0.06 -14.30
CA LYS A 225 7.25 0.94 -15.45
C LYS A 225 6.16 1.96 -15.13
N TYR A 226 5.02 1.51 -14.59
CA TYR A 226 3.88 2.37 -14.29
C TYR A 226 4.08 3.17 -13.01
N ARG A 227 4.76 2.58 -12.02
CA ARG A 227 4.97 3.22 -10.73
C ARG A 227 5.93 4.39 -10.82
N LEU A 228 6.99 4.29 -11.63
CA LEU A 228 8.00 5.35 -11.75
C LEU A 228 7.79 6.31 -12.91
N ALA A 229 7.07 5.91 -13.98
CA ALA A 229 6.82 6.80 -15.12
C ALA A 229 5.60 7.72 -14.97
N GLY A 230 4.83 7.60 -13.88
CA GLY A 230 3.51 8.24 -13.73
C GLY A 230 3.54 9.73 -13.38
N ASP A 231 3.95 10.59 -14.33
CA ASP A 231 3.96 12.05 -14.17
C ASP A 231 3.76 12.88 -15.45
N GLU A 232 3.25 12.31 -16.55
CA GLU A 232 2.88 13.15 -17.72
C GLU A 232 1.37 13.44 -17.84
N ASP A 233 0.50 12.69 -17.16
CA ASP A 233 -0.96 12.79 -17.38
C ASP A 233 -1.81 13.21 -16.15
N ASP A 234 -1.25 13.28 -14.94
CA ASP A 234 -2.00 13.56 -13.70
C ASP A 234 -1.86 15.03 -13.19
N GLU A 235 -1.19 15.91 -13.94
CA GLU A 235 -1.00 17.35 -13.64
C GLU A 235 -1.96 18.30 -14.41
N GLN A 236 -3.14 17.83 -14.87
CA GLN A 236 -4.17 18.70 -15.48
C GLN A 236 -5.47 18.77 -14.68
#